data_AF-A0A556ADT6-F1
#
_entry.id   AF-A0A556ADT6-F1
#
_cell.length_a   1.000
_cell.length_b   1.000
_cell.length_c   1.000
_cell.angle_alpha   90.00
_cell.angle_beta   90.00
_cell.angle_gamma   90.00
#
_symmetry.space_group_name_H-M   'P 1'
#
loop_
_entity.id
_entity.type
_entity.pdbx_description
1 polymer ?
#
loop_
_entity_poly.entity_id
_entity_poly.type
_entity_poly.pdbx_seq_one_letter_code
_entity_poly.pdbx_strand_id
1 'polypeptide(L)'
;MSESEVRFKPVVALVGRPNVGKSTLFNRLTRSRAALVADMPGLTRDRHYGEGRVGAFPYIVVDTGGFEPVAKEGILAEMARQTRLAIDEADAVIFITDGRTGLTAHDREIATLLRRSGRKALLAVNKVEGMRYDSAIAEFHELGLGEPHAISSAHGDGVVELIDTALAGLGLVETPPDEEDEAQEETEFVAQDAREHRLRLAIVGRPNVGKSTLVNALLGEQRVIAFDQPGTTRDAIEIEFERGERKYLLIDTAGLRRRGKVFEAIEKFSVIKTLQAIEAANVVVLMLDAHSEISDQDAHIAGFVLETGRALVVALNKWDGLDEDQRDRIKREFDRKLRFLSFATMLTTSALHRRGIGPLMKAVDAAHAAAFAKLSTPKLTRELQAAVEQQPPPRKGIFRPKMRYAHQGGQNPPLIIVHGSGLDGVSSSYSRYLEGRFRTAFKLQGTPLRIEYRSSRNPYVD
;
A
#
# COMPACT_ATOMS: atom_id res chain seq x y z
N MET A 1 -20.04 -6.30 -24.15
CA MET A 1 -19.03 -6.86 -23.23
C MET A 1 -18.23 -5.67 -22.74
N SER A 2 -18.51 -5.16 -21.54
CA SER A 2 -17.73 -4.07 -20.95
C SER A 2 -16.47 -4.67 -20.34
N GLU A 3 -15.32 -4.41 -20.94
CA GLU A 3 -14.01 -4.76 -20.38
C GLU A 3 -13.85 -4.09 -19.00
N SER A 4 -13.44 -4.87 -18.02
CA SER A 4 -13.19 -4.42 -16.65
C SER A 4 -11.89 -3.63 -16.60
N GLU A 5 -11.96 -2.32 -16.78
CA GLU A 5 -10.83 -1.41 -16.61
C GLU A 5 -10.41 -1.40 -15.13
N VAL A 6 -9.13 -1.69 -14.82
CA VAL A 6 -8.65 -1.66 -13.43
C VAL A 6 -8.60 -0.23 -12.95
N ARG A 7 -9.57 0.15 -12.11
CA ARG A 7 -9.60 1.48 -11.51
C ARG A 7 -8.63 1.56 -10.34
N PHE A 8 -7.58 2.37 -10.46
CA PHE A 8 -6.64 2.61 -9.37
C PHE A 8 -7.33 3.30 -8.20
N LYS A 9 -6.85 2.99 -6.98
CA LYS A 9 -7.27 3.72 -5.78
C LYS A 9 -6.92 5.21 -5.93
N PRO A 10 -7.82 6.11 -5.53
CA PRO A 10 -7.55 7.54 -5.51
C PRO A 10 -6.36 7.88 -4.63
N VAL A 11 -5.70 9.01 -4.92
CA VAL A 11 -4.57 9.52 -4.15
C VAL A 11 -4.95 10.83 -3.49
N VAL A 12 -4.82 10.89 -2.17
CA VAL A 12 -5.10 12.06 -1.34
C VAL A 12 -3.79 12.59 -0.76
N ALA A 13 -3.40 13.80 -1.14
CA ALA A 13 -2.20 14.46 -0.59
C ALA A 13 -2.55 15.39 0.57
N LEU A 14 -1.88 15.21 1.72
CA LEU A 14 -1.96 16.11 2.87
C LEU A 14 -0.86 17.17 2.76
N VAL A 15 -1.27 18.43 2.69
CA VAL A 15 -0.39 19.59 2.50
C VAL A 15 -0.63 20.60 3.61
N GLY A 16 0.42 21.29 4.05
CA GLY A 16 0.31 22.36 5.03
C GLY A 16 1.64 22.64 5.72
N ARG A 17 1.72 23.77 6.40
CA ARG A 17 2.93 24.16 7.15
C ARG A 17 3.27 23.15 8.26
N PRO A 18 4.48 23.19 8.84
CA PRO A 18 4.81 22.36 10.01
C PRO A 18 3.82 22.55 11.17
N ASN A 19 3.62 21.50 11.97
CA ASN A 19 2.84 21.49 13.21
C ASN A 19 1.33 21.76 13.13
N VAL A 20 0.73 21.81 11.94
CA VAL A 20 -0.75 21.93 11.77
C VAL A 20 -1.51 20.63 12.07
N GLY A 21 -0.81 19.51 12.30
CA GLY A 21 -1.42 18.22 12.63
C GLY A 21 -1.59 17.24 11.46
N LYS A 22 -0.84 17.40 10.36
CA LYS A 22 -0.87 16.50 9.19
C LYS A 22 -0.61 15.04 9.56
N SER A 23 0.45 14.76 10.32
CA SER A 23 0.80 13.38 10.69
C SER A 23 -0.22 12.78 11.67
N THR A 24 -0.88 13.61 12.49
CA THR A 24 -2.02 13.19 13.32
C THR A 24 -3.20 12.78 12.44
N LEU A 25 -3.52 13.58 11.41
CA LEU A 25 -4.57 13.23 10.45
C LEU A 25 -4.19 11.96 9.68
N PHE A 26 -2.98 11.88 9.14
CA PHE A 26 -2.45 10.71 8.42
C PHE A 26 -2.64 9.42 9.21
N ASN A 27 -2.21 9.39 10.47
CA ASN A 27 -2.36 8.21 11.34
C ASN A 27 -3.82 7.83 11.60
N ARG A 28 -4.71 8.83 11.67
CA ARG A 28 -6.15 8.59 11.81
C ARG A 28 -6.73 7.99 10.54
N LEU A 29 -6.35 8.50 9.37
CA LEU A 29 -6.84 8.01 8.08
C LEU A 29 -6.40 6.57 7.80
N THR A 30 -5.18 6.20 8.18
CA THR A 30 -4.61 4.86 7.91
C THR A 30 -5.03 3.77 8.90
N ARG A 31 -5.86 4.09 9.91
CA ARG A 31 -6.36 3.18 10.98
C ARG A 31 -5.29 2.27 11.63
N SER A 32 -4.00 2.62 11.56
CA SER A 32 -2.94 1.80 12.13
C SER A 32 -2.39 2.44 13.40
N ARG A 33 -2.50 1.72 14.53
CA ARG A 33 -1.58 1.89 15.67
C ARG A 33 -0.16 1.39 15.35
N ALA A 34 0.07 0.99 14.11
CA ALA A 34 1.30 0.38 13.61
C ALA A 34 1.72 0.98 12.26
N ALA A 35 1.45 2.27 12.03
CA ALA A 35 2.27 3.04 11.11
C ALA A 35 3.67 3.03 11.73
N LEU A 36 4.52 2.10 11.30
CA LEU A 36 5.94 2.23 11.52
C LEU A 36 6.33 3.48 10.75
N VAL A 37 6.41 4.59 11.48
CA VAL A 37 7.08 5.81 11.07
C VAL A 37 8.46 5.37 10.59
N ALA A 38 8.62 5.38 9.28
CA ALA A 38 9.88 5.02 8.68
C ALA A 38 10.72 6.29 8.60
N ASP A 39 11.48 6.54 9.67
CA ASP A 39 12.47 7.60 9.70
C ASP A 39 13.63 7.23 8.76
N MET A 40 13.75 7.93 7.62
CA MET A 40 14.81 7.76 6.63
C MET A 40 16.08 8.57 6.94
N PRO A 41 17.28 7.98 6.81
CA PRO A 41 18.51 8.69 6.49
C PRO A 41 18.86 8.56 4.99
N GLY A 42 18.86 9.68 4.25
CA GLY A 42 19.47 9.75 2.90
C GLY A 42 18.53 9.98 1.72
N LEU A 43 17.21 9.90 1.91
CA LEU A 43 16.18 10.51 1.06
C LEU A 43 15.24 11.26 2.02
N THR A 44 14.88 12.49 1.69
CA THR A 44 14.24 13.49 2.57
C THR A 44 13.21 12.92 3.55
N ARG A 45 13.40 13.32 4.81
CA ARG A 45 12.84 12.83 6.09
C ARG A 45 11.30 12.90 6.26
N ASP A 46 10.54 13.20 5.22
CA ASP A 46 9.27 13.93 5.38
C ASP A 46 8.04 13.32 4.65
N ARG A 47 8.12 12.10 4.10
CA ARG A 47 6.96 11.49 3.40
C ARG A 47 6.53 10.16 3.95
N HIS A 48 5.28 10.11 4.40
CA HIS A 48 4.61 8.89 4.77
C HIS A 48 3.54 8.56 3.74
N TYR A 49 3.48 7.30 3.35
CA TYR A 49 2.44 6.75 2.47
C TYR A 49 1.66 5.71 3.24
N GLY A 50 0.36 5.63 3.02
CA GLY A 50 -0.45 4.62 3.66
C GLY A 50 -1.80 4.45 2.97
N GLU A 51 -2.50 3.38 3.33
CA GLU A 51 -3.85 3.12 2.87
C GLU A 51 -4.85 3.80 3.80
N GLY A 52 -5.58 4.80 3.29
CA GLY A 52 -6.68 5.45 3.97
C GLY A 52 -7.94 4.58 3.93
N ARG A 53 -8.58 4.42 5.10
CA ARG A 53 -9.80 3.59 5.29
C ARG A 53 -10.91 4.33 6.05
N VAL A 54 -10.87 5.65 6.03
CA VAL A 54 -11.88 6.52 6.66
C VAL A 54 -12.71 7.15 5.55
N GLY A 55 -14.03 7.16 5.69
CA GLY A 55 -14.95 7.56 4.62
C GLY A 55 -15.47 6.34 3.83
N ALA A 56 -16.20 6.62 2.75
CA ALA A 56 -16.89 5.61 1.97
C ALA A 56 -15.96 4.75 1.08
N PHE A 57 -14.78 5.25 0.74
CA PHE A 57 -13.88 4.59 -0.22
C PHE A 57 -12.46 4.45 0.34
N PRO A 58 -11.74 3.35 0.02
CA PRO A 58 -10.32 3.25 0.30
C PRO A 58 -9.50 4.07 -0.70
N TYR A 59 -8.41 4.69 -0.23
CA TYR A 59 -7.52 5.55 -1.04
C TYR A 59 -6.09 5.46 -0.53
N ILE A 60 -5.13 5.96 -1.32
CA ILE A 60 -3.75 6.14 -0.91
C ILE A 60 -3.62 7.54 -0.31
N VAL A 61 -3.14 7.64 0.92
CA VAL A 61 -2.85 8.93 1.56
C VAL A 61 -1.34 9.20 1.56
N VAL A 62 -0.97 10.44 1.24
CA VAL A 62 0.42 10.91 1.21
C VAL A 62 0.58 12.09 2.17
N ASP A 63 1.37 11.93 3.24
CA ASP A 63 1.84 13.06 4.04
C ASP A 63 3.04 13.69 3.34
N THR A 64 2.91 14.95 2.93
CA THR A 64 3.99 15.66 2.22
C THR A 64 5.03 16.29 3.14
N GLY A 65 4.86 16.16 4.46
CA GLY A 65 5.71 16.76 5.47
C GLY A 65 5.51 18.27 5.62
N GLY A 66 6.25 18.90 6.53
CA GLY A 66 6.20 20.36 6.72
C GLY A 66 6.46 21.13 5.42
N PHE A 67 5.41 21.65 4.77
CA PHE A 67 5.58 22.37 3.52
C PHE A 67 6.03 23.80 3.80
N GLU A 68 7.28 24.12 3.44
CA GLU A 68 7.86 25.47 3.47
C GLU A 68 8.16 25.94 2.04
N PRO A 69 7.37 26.88 1.49
CA PRO A 69 7.46 27.26 0.06
C PRO A 69 8.61 28.24 -0.29
N VAL A 70 9.43 28.69 0.67
CA VAL A 70 10.26 29.91 0.51
C VAL A 70 11.74 29.64 0.15
N ALA A 71 12.20 28.40 0.13
CA ALA A 71 13.64 28.18 -0.10
C ALA A 71 14.02 28.10 -1.57
N LYS A 72 14.95 28.98 -1.97
CA LYS A 72 15.46 29.07 -3.35
C LYS A 72 16.71 28.21 -3.59
N GLU A 73 17.41 27.77 -2.53
CA GLU A 73 18.60 26.93 -2.61
C GLU A 73 18.66 25.93 -1.43
N GLY A 74 19.39 24.82 -1.61
CA GLY A 74 19.60 23.81 -0.57
C GLY A 74 18.45 22.80 -0.40
N ILE A 75 18.45 22.09 0.73
CA ILE A 75 17.53 20.97 1.04
C ILE A 75 16.06 21.38 0.95
N LEU A 76 15.74 22.62 1.33
CA LEU A 76 14.38 23.14 1.35
C LEU A 76 13.80 23.39 -0.07
N ALA A 77 14.63 23.73 -1.06
CA ALA A 77 14.19 23.88 -2.46
C ALA A 77 13.82 22.52 -3.09
N GLU A 78 14.57 21.48 -2.72
CA GLU A 78 14.27 20.10 -3.10
C GLU A 78 12.98 19.61 -2.44
N MET A 79 12.75 19.94 -1.17
CA MET A 79 11.48 19.66 -0.48
C MET A 79 10.28 20.33 -1.18
N ALA A 80 10.40 21.60 -1.56
CA ALA A 80 9.34 22.29 -2.29
C ALA A 80 9.04 21.67 -3.67
N ARG A 81 10.09 21.25 -4.41
CA ARG A 81 9.96 20.54 -5.70
C ARG A 81 9.23 19.21 -5.51
N GLN A 82 9.56 18.48 -4.47
CA GLN A 82 8.93 17.21 -4.18
C GLN A 82 7.47 17.39 -3.75
N THR A 83 7.12 18.35 -2.89
CA THR A 83 5.73 18.56 -2.45
C THR A 83 4.83 18.95 -3.61
N ARG A 84 5.37 19.73 -4.56
CA ARG A 84 4.69 20.00 -5.83
C ARG A 84 4.41 18.72 -6.62
N LEU A 85 5.36 17.78 -6.73
CA LEU A 85 5.12 16.50 -7.40
C LEU A 85 3.97 15.70 -6.76
N ALA A 86 3.88 15.68 -5.42
CA ALA A 86 2.79 14.99 -4.73
C ALA A 86 1.43 15.66 -4.97
N ILE A 87 1.38 16.99 -5.03
CA ILE A 87 0.17 17.75 -5.40
C ILE A 87 -0.22 17.48 -6.85
N ASP A 88 0.76 17.47 -7.76
CA ASP A 88 0.54 17.28 -9.19
C ASP A 88 0.05 15.86 -9.52
N GLU A 89 0.40 14.87 -8.70
CA GLU A 89 0.03 13.46 -8.87
C GLU A 89 -1.21 13.04 -8.08
N ALA A 90 -1.70 13.86 -7.16
CA ALA A 90 -2.88 13.55 -6.35
C ALA A 90 -4.20 13.81 -7.10
N ASP A 91 -5.19 12.96 -6.81
CA ASP A 91 -6.56 13.12 -7.29
C ASP A 91 -7.32 14.16 -6.44
N ALA A 92 -6.99 14.23 -5.15
CA ALA A 92 -7.48 15.27 -4.24
C ALA A 92 -6.36 15.78 -3.32
N VAL A 93 -6.40 17.06 -3.00
CA VAL A 93 -5.45 17.70 -2.06
C VAL A 93 -6.21 18.20 -0.84
N ILE A 94 -5.72 17.88 0.35
CA ILE A 94 -6.23 18.40 1.61
C ILE A 94 -5.18 19.36 2.16
N PHE A 95 -5.50 20.65 2.13
CA PHE A 95 -4.67 21.70 2.71
C PHE A 95 -5.06 21.95 4.16
N ILE A 96 -4.18 21.62 5.08
CA ILE A 96 -4.44 21.65 6.52
C ILE A 96 -3.84 22.91 7.13
N THR A 97 -4.67 23.67 7.85
CA THR A 97 -4.28 24.83 8.67
C THR A 97 -4.57 24.56 10.15
N ASP A 98 -4.14 25.46 11.04
CA ASP A 98 -4.33 25.35 12.49
C ASP A 98 -5.25 26.47 12.99
N GLY A 99 -6.47 26.11 13.38
CA GLY A 99 -7.48 27.06 13.86
C GLY A 99 -7.17 27.72 15.20
N ARG A 100 -6.22 27.19 15.99
CA ARG A 100 -5.78 27.82 17.25
C ARG A 100 -4.74 28.90 17.02
N THR A 101 -3.84 28.66 16.07
CA THR A 101 -2.81 29.65 15.70
C THR A 101 -3.39 30.73 14.79
N GLY A 102 -4.42 30.36 14.01
CA GLY A 102 -5.02 31.19 13.00
C GLY A 102 -4.20 31.27 11.71
N LEU A 103 -4.64 32.15 10.81
CA LEU A 103 -4.11 32.29 9.45
C LEU A 103 -2.70 32.92 9.42
N THR A 104 -1.71 32.20 8.88
CA THR A 104 -0.32 32.68 8.78
C THR A 104 0.07 33.12 7.36
N ALA A 105 1.21 33.83 7.23
CA ALA A 105 1.77 34.18 5.92
C ALA A 105 2.14 32.94 5.09
N HIS A 106 2.68 31.90 5.72
CA HIS A 106 2.97 30.63 5.05
C HIS A 106 1.70 29.99 4.49
N ASP A 107 0.59 30.03 5.23
CA ASP A 107 -0.67 29.47 4.75
C ASP A 107 -1.17 30.19 3.47
N ARG A 108 -0.99 31.52 3.38
CA ARG A 108 -1.31 32.30 2.18
C ARG A 108 -0.45 31.93 0.97
N GLU A 109 0.85 31.70 1.18
CA GLU A 109 1.77 31.27 0.13
C GLU A 109 1.42 29.88 -0.41
N ILE A 110 1.14 28.94 0.49
CA ILE A 110 0.72 27.58 0.15
C ILE A 110 -0.60 27.62 -0.63
N ALA A 111 -1.59 28.38 -0.15
CA ALA A 111 -2.86 28.53 -0.85
C ALA A 111 -2.69 29.13 -2.25
N THR A 112 -1.78 30.10 -2.41
CA THR A 112 -1.46 30.69 -3.72
C THR A 112 -0.87 29.65 -4.68
N LEU A 113 -0.01 28.77 -4.19
CA LEU A 113 0.54 27.68 -4.98
C LEU A 113 -0.54 26.66 -5.38
N LEU A 114 -1.44 26.29 -4.46
CA LEU A 114 -2.53 25.36 -4.71
C LEU A 114 -3.54 25.91 -5.72
N ARG A 115 -3.90 27.20 -5.63
CA ARG A 115 -4.76 27.84 -6.65
C ARG A 115 -4.15 27.80 -8.04
N ARG A 116 -2.82 27.86 -8.14
CA ARG A 116 -2.08 27.80 -9.42
C ARG A 116 -1.93 26.38 -9.97
N SER A 117 -2.03 25.33 -9.15
CA SER A 117 -1.87 23.95 -9.63
C SER A 117 -3.09 23.44 -10.40
N GLY A 118 -4.24 24.10 -10.25
CA GLY A 118 -5.50 23.70 -10.91
C GLY A 118 -6.12 22.43 -10.34
N ARG A 119 -5.56 21.87 -9.25
CA ARG A 119 -6.08 20.69 -8.56
C ARG A 119 -7.18 21.09 -7.56
N LYS A 120 -8.17 20.22 -7.37
CA LYS A 120 -9.20 20.38 -6.34
C LYS A 120 -8.53 20.26 -4.96
N ALA A 121 -8.36 21.39 -4.30
CA ALA A 121 -7.80 21.47 -2.96
C ALA A 121 -8.90 21.82 -1.96
N LEU A 122 -9.09 20.97 -0.95
CA LEU A 122 -10.01 21.22 0.16
C LEU A 122 -9.24 21.83 1.32
N LEU A 123 -9.78 22.88 1.91
CA LEU A 123 -9.18 23.55 3.06
C LEU A 123 -9.73 22.92 4.34
N ALA A 124 -8.85 22.39 5.18
CA ALA A 124 -9.18 21.78 6.45
C ALA A 124 -8.57 22.60 7.60
N VAL A 125 -9.43 23.20 8.43
CA VAL A 125 -9.02 23.96 9.62
C VAL A 125 -8.97 22.99 10.80
N ASN A 126 -7.76 22.59 11.19
CA ASN A 126 -7.54 21.60 12.23
C ASN A 126 -7.45 22.22 13.62
N LYS A 127 -7.63 21.39 14.67
CA LYS A 127 -7.52 21.75 16.09
C LYS A 127 -8.62 22.69 16.60
N VAL A 128 -9.83 22.59 16.03
CA VAL A 128 -10.98 23.43 16.39
C VAL A 128 -11.75 22.93 17.62
N GLU A 129 -11.15 22.06 18.44
CA GLU A 129 -11.83 21.47 19.59
C GLU A 129 -12.33 22.56 20.55
N GLY A 130 -13.62 22.52 20.90
CA GLY A 130 -14.24 23.48 21.83
C GLY A 130 -14.46 24.88 21.26
N MET A 131 -14.22 25.10 19.97
CA MET A 131 -14.51 26.36 19.28
C MET A 131 -15.91 26.36 18.68
N ARG A 132 -16.51 27.55 18.52
CA ARG A 132 -17.73 27.71 17.72
C ARG A 132 -17.36 27.62 16.23
N TYR A 133 -18.07 26.79 15.48
CA TYR A 133 -17.79 26.49 14.06
C TYR A 133 -17.53 27.75 13.22
N ASP A 134 -18.50 28.68 13.18
CA ASP A 134 -18.40 29.92 12.37
C ASP A 134 -17.17 30.75 12.72
N SER A 135 -16.82 30.82 14.01
CA SER A 135 -15.66 31.60 14.47
C SER A 135 -14.34 30.92 14.11
N ALA A 136 -14.30 29.59 14.07
CA ALA A 136 -13.10 28.82 13.78
C ALA A 136 -12.69 28.90 12.30
N ILE A 137 -13.65 29.06 11.38
CA ILE A 137 -13.39 29.04 9.94
C ILE A 137 -13.39 30.43 9.27
N ALA A 138 -13.96 31.46 9.92
CA ALA A 138 -14.23 32.76 9.30
C ALA A 138 -13.03 33.38 8.58
N GLU A 139 -11.87 33.45 9.24
CA GLU A 139 -10.67 34.06 8.64
C GLU A 139 -10.07 33.24 7.48
N PHE A 140 -10.32 31.93 7.46
CA PHE A 140 -9.75 31.03 6.46
C PHE A 140 -10.44 31.12 5.10
N HIS A 141 -11.62 31.74 5.02
CA HIS A 141 -12.25 32.08 3.73
C HIS A 141 -11.39 33.03 2.89
N GLU A 142 -10.52 33.86 3.50
CA GLU A 142 -9.57 34.74 2.80
C GLU A 142 -8.66 33.96 1.83
N LEU A 143 -8.42 32.67 2.10
CA LEU A 143 -7.57 31.82 1.27
C LEU A 143 -8.20 31.47 -0.10
N GLY A 144 -9.50 31.70 -0.32
CA GLY A 144 -10.13 31.53 -1.62
C GLY A 144 -10.02 30.10 -2.19
N LEU A 145 -10.10 29.09 -1.32
CA LEU A 145 -10.05 27.66 -1.67
C LEU A 145 -11.40 26.95 -1.48
N GLY A 146 -12.50 27.71 -1.50
CA GLY A 146 -13.84 27.20 -1.19
C GLY A 146 -14.19 27.29 0.30
N GLU A 147 -15.14 26.48 0.73
CA GLU A 147 -15.60 26.41 2.11
C GLU A 147 -14.58 25.68 3.00
N PRO A 148 -14.07 26.30 4.09
CA PRO A 148 -13.16 25.63 5.01
C PRO A 148 -13.89 24.59 5.86
N HIS A 149 -13.35 23.37 5.89
CA HIS A 149 -13.87 22.29 6.72
C HIS A 149 -13.21 22.31 8.10
N ALA A 150 -13.99 22.51 9.15
CA ALA A 150 -13.51 22.46 10.52
C ALA A 150 -13.31 21.00 10.98
N ILE A 151 -12.10 20.64 11.42
CA ILE A 151 -11.79 19.26 11.85
C ILE A 151 -11.03 19.19 13.18
N SER A 152 -11.16 18.06 13.86
CA SER A 152 -10.20 17.63 14.88
C SER A 152 -9.52 16.33 14.45
N SER A 153 -8.26 16.41 14.05
CA SER A 153 -7.46 15.20 13.77
C SER A 153 -7.22 14.36 15.03
N ALA A 154 -7.21 15.00 16.21
CA ALA A 154 -6.97 14.32 17.49
C ALA A 154 -8.19 13.52 17.96
N HIS A 155 -9.41 14.06 17.78
CA HIS A 155 -10.65 13.43 18.24
C HIS A 155 -11.42 12.71 17.13
N GLY A 156 -11.28 13.16 15.87
CA GLY A 156 -11.90 12.59 14.69
C GLY A 156 -13.04 13.41 14.10
N ASP A 157 -13.41 14.51 14.75
CA ASP A 157 -14.52 15.37 14.36
C ASP A 157 -14.29 15.95 12.94
N GLY A 158 -15.32 15.89 12.10
CA GLY A 158 -15.30 16.41 10.72
C GLY A 158 -14.40 15.66 9.73
N VAL A 159 -13.64 14.66 10.17
CA VAL A 159 -12.65 13.96 9.31
C VAL A 159 -13.33 13.11 8.23
N VAL A 160 -14.41 12.40 8.57
CA VAL A 160 -15.14 11.54 7.61
C VAL A 160 -15.72 12.40 6.48
N GLU A 161 -16.48 13.43 6.83
CA GLU A 161 -17.09 14.37 5.88
C GLU A 161 -16.05 15.06 4.98
N LEU A 162 -14.90 15.46 5.53
CA LEU A 162 -13.80 16.03 4.75
C LEU A 162 -13.30 15.07 3.67
N ILE A 163 -13.11 13.79 4.02
CA ILE A 163 -12.63 12.79 3.07
C ILE A 163 -13.69 12.46 2.03
N ASP A 164 -14.94 12.27 2.44
CA ASP A 164 -16.03 11.98 1.51
C ASP A 164 -16.20 13.15 0.51
N THR A 165 -16.08 14.39 0.97
CA THR A 165 -16.10 15.58 0.10
C THR A 165 -14.88 15.64 -0.83
N ALA A 166 -13.70 15.23 -0.34
CA ALA A 166 -12.48 15.19 -1.14
C ALA A 166 -12.61 14.20 -2.31
N LEU A 167 -13.16 13.01 -2.02
CA LEU A 167 -13.36 11.93 -2.98
C LEU A 167 -14.62 12.11 -3.84
N ALA A 168 -15.56 12.96 -3.41
CA ALA A 168 -16.77 13.29 -4.17
C ALA A 168 -16.40 13.89 -5.54
N GLY A 169 -17.01 13.34 -6.60
CA GLY A 169 -16.78 13.75 -7.98
C GLY A 169 -15.65 13.02 -8.70
N LEU A 170 -14.91 12.12 -8.03
CA LEU A 170 -13.97 11.21 -8.71
C LEU A 170 -14.67 10.07 -9.45
N GLY A 171 -16.01 10.05 -9.45
CA GLY A 171 -16.86 9.06 -10.11
C GLY A 171 -16.81 7.67 -9.49
N LEU A 172 -16.41 7.56 -8.22
CA LEU A 172 -16.26 6.30 -7.50
C LEU A 172 -17.63 5.64 -7.34
N VAL A 173 -17.69 4.32 -7.56
CA VAL A 173 -18.92 3.53 -7.37
C VAL A 173 -18.89 3.02 -5.94
N GLU A 174 -19.90 3.37 -5.13
CA GLU A 174 -20.09 2.89 -3.76
C GLU A 174 -19.93 1.37 -3.70
N THR A 175 -18.81 0.92 -3.13
CA THR A 175 -18.76 -0.40 -2.49
C THR A 175 -19.37 -0.21 -1.12
N PRO A 176 -20.51 -0.84 -0.80
CA PRO A 176 -21.17 -0.64 0.48
C PRO A 176 -20.20 -0.97 1.63
N PRO A 177 -20.29 -0.24 2.75
CA PRO A 177 -19.49 -0.54 3.94
C PRO A 177 -19.87 -1.92 4.48
N ASP A 178 -18.85 -2.63 4.98
CA ASP A 178 -18.90 -3.95 5.63
C ASP A 178 -20.02 -4.04 6.69
N GLU A 179 -21.24 -4.42 6.28
CA GLU A 179 -22.31 -4.88 7.15
C GLU A 179 -22.56 -6.37 6.87
N GLU A 180 -22.02 -7.22 7.74
CA GLU A 180 -22.41 -8.58 8.19
C GLU A 180 -23.00 -9.65 7.22
N ASP A 181 -23.14 -9.41 5.91
CA ASP A 181 -23.65 -10.36 4.92
C ASP A 181 -22.54 -10.86 3.94
N GLU A 182 -21.37 -11.17 4.51
CA GLU A 182 -20.09 -11.57 3.85
C GLU A 182 -20.09 -12.96 3.15
N ALA A 183 -21.03 -13.28 2.26
CA ALA A 183 -20.87 -14.52 1.47
C ALA A 183 -21.39 -14.52 0.04
N GLN A 184 -22.29 -13.62 -0.35
CA GLN A 184 -22.99 -13.76 -1.64
C GLN A 184 -22.63 -12.68 -2.65
N GLU A 185 -22.47 -11.42 -2.26
CA GLU A 185 -22.28 -10.32 -3.22
C GLU A 185 -20.80 -10.01 -3.55
N GLU A 186 -19.88 -10.12 -2.58
CA GLU A 186 -18.43 -10.14 -2.88
C GLU A 186 -18.08 -11.30 -3.82
N THR A 187 -18.79 -12.41 -3.70
CA THR A 187 -18.63 -13.56 -4.57
C THR A 187 -18.99 -13.22 -6.01
N GLU A 188 -19.88 -12.27 -6.31
CA GLU A 188 -20.28 -11.92 -7.68
C GLU A 188 -19.34 -10.91 -8.36
N PHE A 189 -18.87 -9.88 -7.65
CA PHE A 189 -17.92 -8.91 -8.21
C PHE A 189 -16.50 -9.50 -8.32
N VAL A 190 -16.07 -10.29 -7.32
CA VAL A 190 -14.85 -11.10 -7.39
C VAL A 190 -15.03 -12.27 -8.37
N ALA A 191 -16.22 -12.85 -8.54
CA ALA A 191 -16.46 -13.85 -9.59
C ALA A 191 -16.40 -13.26 -11.00
N GLN A 192 -16.65 -11.97 -11.20
CA GLN A 192 -16.59 -11.37 -12.53
C GLN A 192 -15.13 -11.19 -13.01
N ASP A 193 -14.21 -10.88 -12.09
CA ASP A 193 -12.76 -10.85 -12.36
C ASP A 193 -12.13 -12.26 -12.34
N ALA A 194 -12.61 -13.14 -11.44
CA ALA A 194 -12.27 -14.55 -11.46
C ALA A 194 -12.79 -15.26 -12.73
N ARG A 195 -13.82 -14.74 -13.40
CA ARG A 195 -14.31 -15.25 -14.69
C ARG A 195 -13.28 -15.08 -15.81
N GLU A 196 -12.34 -14.12 -15.72
CA GLU A 196 -11.26 -13.97 -16.72
C GLU A 196 -9.93 -14.65 -16.35
N HIS A 197 -9.76 -15.16 -15.12
CA HIS A 197 -8.58 -15.94 -14.68
C HIS A 197 -7.21 -15.25 -14.92
N ARG A 198 -7.15 -13.91 -14.84
CA ARG A 198 -5.90 -13.15 -15.10
C ARG A 198 -5.17 -12.84 -13.80
N LEU A 199 -3.92 -13.29 -13.69
CA LEU A 199 -3.05 -12.94 -12.56
C LEU A 199 -2.56 -11.50 -12.74
N ARG A 200 -2.95 -10.58 -11.85
CA ARG A 200 -2.48 -9.20 -11.87
C ARG A 200 -1.11 -9.10 -11.21
N LEU A 201 -0.10 -8.75 -12.01
CA LEU A 201 1.31 -8.72 -11.63
C LEU A 201 1.83 -7.28 -11.67
N ALA A 202 2.50 -6.83 -10.62
CA ALA A 202 3.29 -5.59 -10.66
C ALA A 202 4.78 -5.89 -10.50
N ILE A 203 5.63 -5.21 -11.26
CA ILE A 203 7.09 -5.28 -11.12
C ILE A 203 7.59 -3.94 -10.59
N VAL A 204 8.03 -3.94 -9.33
CA VAL A 204 8.41 -2.73 -8.60
C VAL A 204 9.86 -2.78 -8.15
N GLY A 205 10.40 -1.62 -7.78
CA GLY A 205 11.78 -1.47 -7.34
C GLY A 205 12.34 -0.12 -7.78
N ARG A 206 13.54 0.21 -7.32
CA ARG A 206 14.20 1.48 -7.65
C ARG A 206 14.47 1.68 -9.14
N PRO A 207 14.77 2.91 -9.59
CA PRO A 207 15.31 3.15 -10.92
C PRO A 207 16.53 2.27 -11.20
N ASN A 208 16.73 1.86 -12.46
CA ASN A 208 17.92 1.14 -12.93
C ASN A 208 18.17 -0.27 -12.35
N VAL A 209 17.29 -0.82 -11.50
CA VAL A 209 17.39 -2.21 -11.01
C VAL A 209 17.11 -3.27 -12.10
N GLY A 210 16.66 -2.85 -13.28
CA GLY A 210 16.42 -3.72 -14.44
C GLY A 210 14.96 -4.13 -14.67
N LYS A 211 13.99 -3.39 -14.11
CA LYS A 211 12.54 -3.61 -14.34
C LYS A 211 12.18 -3.72 -15.82
N SER A 212 12.60 -2.74 -16.62
CA SER A 212 12.31 -2.72 -18.06
C SER A 212 12.95 -3.87 -18.81
N THR A 213 14.15 -4.25 -18.43
CA THR A 213 14.85 -5.40 -19.00
C THR A 213 14.08 -6.69 -18.67
N LEU A 214 13.57 -6.83 -17.45
CA LEU A 214 12.77 -7.99 -17.06
C LEU A 214 11.44 -8.03 -17.83
N VAL A 215 10.72 -6.92 -17.94
CA VAL A 215 9.47 -6.89 -18.70
C VAL A 215 9.70 -7.23 -20.17
N ASN A 216 10.71 -6.65 -20.81
CA ASN A 216 11.04 -6.98 -22.19
C ASN A 216 11.49 -8.45 -22.34
N ALA A 217 12.19 -8.99 -21.35
CA ALA A 217 12.57 -10.40 -21.36
C ALA A 217 11.34 -11.32 -21.20
N LEU A 218 10.35 -10.93 -20.38
CA LEU A 218 9.08 -11.65 -20.25
C LEU A 218 8.29 -11.61 -21.56
N LEU A 219 8.11 -10.43 -22.15
CA LEU A 219 7.35 -10.26 -23.40
C LEU A 219 8.06 -10.85 -24.64
N GLY A 220 9.39 -10.91 -24.63
CA GLY A 220 10.22 -11.41 -25.73
C GLY A 220 10.55 -12.90 -25.67
N GLU A 221 10.00 -13.66 -24.72
CA GLU A 221 10.09 -15.12 -24.74
C GLU A 221 9.17 -15.68 -25.85
N GLN A 222 9.64 -16.69 -26.61
CA GLN A 222 8.91 -17.30 -27.75
C GLN A 222 7.52 -17.88 -27.40
N ARG A 223 7.14 -17.87 -26.13
CA ARG A 223 5.90 -18.44 -25.59
C ARG A 223 4.98 -17.38 -24.99
N VAL A 224 5.30 -16.10 -25.17
CA VAL A 224 4.53 -14.99 -24.63
C VAL A 224 3.85 -14.23 -25.76
N ILE A 225 2.52 -14.30 -25.79
CA ILE A 225 1.69 -13.54 -26.72
C ILE A 225 1.21 -12.30 -25.97
N ALA A 226 1.62 -11.13 -26.45
CA ALA A 226 1.17 -9.85 -25.91
C ALA A 226 0.03 -9.29 -26.79
N PHE A 227 -1.04 -8.83 -26.16
CA PHE A 227 -2.15 -8.16 -26.86
C PHE A 227 -2.04 -6.66 -26.67
N ASP A 228 -2.06 -5.92 -27.78
CA ASP A 228 -2.01 -4.46 -27.78
C ASP A 228 -3.17 -3.94 -28.63
N GLN A 229 -4.30 -3.60 -28.00
CA GLN A 229 -5.45 -3.04 -28.70
C GLN A 229 -5.26 -1.52 -28.91
N PRO A 230 -5.30 -1.00 -30.15
CA PRO A 230 -5.22 0.43 -30.41
C PRO A 230 -6.54 1.13 -30.00
N GLY A 231 -6.52 2.01 -29.00
CA GLY A 231 -7.68 2.85 -28.66
C GLY A 231 -7.84 3.25 -27.19
N THR A 232 -7.09 2.66 -26.26
CA THR A 232 -7.16 2.98 -24.82
C THR A 232 -6.28 4.19 -24.51
N THR A 233 -6.85 5.41 -24.60
CA THR A 233 -6.15 6.64 -24.18
C THR A 233 -6.75 7.24 -22.94
N ARG A 234 -5.84 7.50 -21.98
CA ARG A 234 -5.89 8.27 -20.73
C ARG A 234 -6.08 7.41 -19.47
N ASP A 235 -4.94 6.82 -19.06
CA ASP A 235 -4.54 6.62 -17.66
C ASP A 235 -4.42 5.18 -17.09
N ALA A 236 -4.66 4.13 -17.87
CA ALA A 236 -4.27 2.76 -17.50
C ALA A 236 -3.28 2.14 -18.51
N ILE A 237 -2.24 1.48 -17.99
CA ILE A 237 -1.02 1.09 -18.71
C ILE A 237 -0.73 -0.38 -18.46
N GLU A 238 -1.72 -1.18 -18.85
CA GLU A 238 -1.78 -2.61 -18.66
C GLU A 238 -1.19 -3.32 -19.88
N ILE A 239 -0.46 -4.41 -19.65
CA ILE A 239 -0.02 -5.31 -20.72
C ILE A 239 -0.51 -6.71 -20.41
N GLU A 240 -1.42 -7.22 -21.23
CA GLU A 240 -1.83 -8.60 -21.20
C GLU A 240 -0.78 -9.49 -21.84
N PHE A 241 -0.42 -10.58 -21.17
CA PHE A 241 0.47 -11.57 -21.72
C PHE A 241 0.15 -12.98 -21.21
N GLU A 242 0.42 -13.98 -22.04
CA GLU A 242 0.21 -15.40 -21.68
C GLU A 242 1.54 -16.12 -21.51
N ARG A 243 1.67 -17.02 -20.54
CA ARG A 243 2.85 -17.89 -20.40
C ARG A 243 2.42 -19.30 -20.03
N GLY A 244 2.59 -20.23 -20.96
CA GLY A 244 2.01 -21.56 -20.82
C GLY A 244 0.48 -21.48 -20.96
N GLU A 245 -0.25 -21.99 -19.97
CA GLU A 245 -1.72 -21.94 -19.95
C GLU A 245 -2.27 -20.81 -19.06
N ARG A 246 -1.39 -19.99 -18.46
CA ARG A 246 -1.78 -18.92 -17.55
C ARG A 246 -1.76 -17.55 -18.24
N LYS A 247 -2.78 -16.75 -17.95
CA LYS A 247 -2.91 -15.36 -18.40
C LYS A 247 -2.46 -14.41 -17.29
N TYR A 248 -1.72 -13.39 -17.67
CA TYR A 248 -1.17 -12.39 -16.78
C TYR A 248 -1.58 -10.99 -17.26
N LEU A 249 -1.84 -10.11 -16.30
CA LEU A 249 -2.04 -8.68 -16.53
C LEU A 249 -0.91 -7.94 -15.82
N LEU A 250 0.02 -7.39 -16.59
CA LEU A 250 1.11 -6.60 -16.04
C LEU A 250 0.60 -5.17 -15.76
N ILE A 251 0.49 -4.84 -14.47
CA ILE A 251 0.09 -3.53 -13.98
C ILE A 251 1.30 -2.58 -13.99
N ASP A 252 1.07 -1.37 -14.50
CA ASP A 252 1.99 -0.22 -14.51
C ASP A 252 3.24 -0.37 -15.39
N THR A 253 3.04 -0.19 -16.69
CA THR A 253 4.13 -0.15 -17.69
C THR A 253 4.45 1.27 -18.19
N ALA A 254 4.11 2.31 -17.43
CA ALA A 254 4.16 3.71 -17.89
C ALA A 254 5.53 4.14 -18.40
N GLY A 255 6.59 3.61 -17.77
CA GLY A 255 7.97 3.85 -18.17
C GLY A 255 8.45 3.01 -19.36
N LEU A 256 7.67 2.03 -19.81
CA LEU A 256 8.10 1.04 -20.80
C LEU A 256 7.67 1.41 -22.22
N ARG A 257 6.46 1.94 -22.38
CA ARG A 257 5.90 2.25 -23.71
C ARG A 257 6.42 3.56 -24.32
N ARG A 258 6.95 4.48 -23.51
CA ARG A 258 7.48 5.79 -23.98
C ARG A 258 8.85 5.72 -24.67
N ARG A 259 9.47 4.54 -24.81
CA ARG A 259 10.84 4.40 -25.37
C ARG A 259 10.93 4.41 -26.90
N GLY A 260 9.85 4.78 -27.60
CA GLY A 260 9.79 4.76 -29.06
C GLY A 260 10.65 5.82 -29.77
N LYS A 261 11.00 6.94 -29.14
CA LYS A 261 11.92 7.99 -29.61
C LYS A 261 11.88 9.16 -28.61
N VAL A 262 13.02 9.83 -28.42
CA VAL A 262 13.22 11.12 -27.70
C VAL A 262 13.66 11.01 -26.22
N PHE A 263 14.94 11.36 -26.02
CA PHE A 263 15.70 11.76 -24.83
C PHE A 263 15.40 11.13 -23.45
N GLU A 264 16.46 10.56 -22.85
CA GLU A 264 16.66 10.17 -21.44
C GLU A 264 16.57 11.35 -20.43
N ALA A 265 15.70 12.32 -20.67
CA ALA A 265 15.49 13.44 -19.76
C ALA A 265 14.58 13.00 -18.60
N ILE A 266 15.19 12.39 -17.59
CA ILE A 266 14.65 12.16 -16.25
C ILE A 266 13.31 11.41 -16.28
N GLU A 267 13.34 10.08 -16.33
CA GLU A 267 12.24 9.25 -15.82
C GLU A 267 12.03 9.61 -14.33
N LYS A 268 11.27 10.67 -14.04
CA LYS A 268 10.77 10.96 -12.69
C LYS A 268 9.75 9.87 -12.39
N PHE A 269 10.25 8.78 -11.82
CA PHE A 269 9.43 7.70 -11.31
C PHE A 269 8.52 8.28 -10.22
N SER A 270 7.22 8.33 -10.49
CA SER A 270 6.22 8.67 -9.49
C SER A 270 6.17 7.54 -8.47
N VAL A 271 6.56 7.82 -7.23
CA VAL A 271 6.39 6.88 -6.11
C VAL A 271 4.91 6.50 -5.99
N ILE A 272 4.01 7.46 -6.19
CA ILE A 272 2.56 7.27 -6.14
C ILE A 272 2.09 6.20 -7.15
N LYS A 273 2.56 6.25 -8.40
CA LYS A 273 2.21 5.23 -9.40
C LYS A 273 2.65 3.82 -9.01
N THR A 274 3.80 3.71 -8.37
CA THR A 274 4.28 2.41 -7.85
C THR A 274 3.35 1.87 -6.78
N LEU A 275 2.89 2.75 -5.88
CA LEU A 275 1.96 2.37 -4.81
C LEU A 275 0.59 1.98 -5.38
N GLN A 276 0.10 2.71 -6.38
CA GLN A 276 -1.12 2.35 -7.12
C GLN A 276 -0.97 1.00 -7.84
N ALA A 277 0.18 0.72 -8.45
CA ALA A 277 0.48 -0.55 -9.09
C ALA A 277 0.48 -1.72 -8.09
N ILE A 278 1.08 -1.52 -6.91
CA ILE A 278 1.06 -2.50 -5.81
C ILE A 278 -0.38 -2.76 -5.37
N GLU A 279 -1.17 -1.71 -5.19
CA GLU A 279 -2.57 -1.83 -4.78
C GLU A 279 -3.45 -2.54 -5.81
N ALA A 280 -3.21 -2.34 -7.10
CA ALA A 280 -3.97 -3.00 -8.15
C ALA A 280 -3.53 -4.45 -8.43
N ALA A 281 -2.35 -4.87 -7.95
CA ALA A 281 -1.80 -6.20 -8.21
C ALA A 281 -2.28 -7.26 -7.21
N ASN A 282 -2.27 -8.52 -7.65
CA ASN A 282 -2.39 -9.68 -6.75
C ASN A 282 -1.01 -10.10 -6.24
N VAL A 283 -0.01 -10.11 -7.14
CA VAL A 283 1.37 -10.47 -6.85
C VAL A 283 2.29 -9.33 -7.26
N VAL A 284 3.21 -9.00 -6.37
CA VAL A 284 4.26 -8.02 -6.61
C VAL A 284 5.61 -8.74 -6.72
N VAL A 285 6.37 -8.39 -7.76
CA VAL A 285 7.79 -8.75 -7.88
C VAL A 285 8.61 -7.52 -7.48
N LEU A 286 9.25 -7.59 -6.31
CA LEU A 286 10.21 -6.58 -5.89
C LEU A 286 11.58 -6.90 -6.48
N MET A 287 12.02 -6.08 -7.44
CA MET A 287 13.34 -6.18 -8.03
C MET A 287 14.36 -5.35 -7.25
N LEU A 288 15.45 -6.01 -6.85
CA LEU A 288 16.61 -5.40 -6.22
C LEU A 288 17.82 -5.57 -7.13
N ASP A 289 18.74 -4.60 -7.09
CA ASP A 289 20.02 -4.68 -7.80
C ASP A 289 21.04 -5.39 -6.91
N ALA A 290 21.55 -6.55 -7.35
CA ALA A 290 22.47 -7.35 -6.57
C ALA A 290 23.90 -6.78 -6.50
N HIS A 291 24.26 -5.79 -7.34
CA HIS A 291 25.53 -5.05 -7.27
C HIS A 291 25.47 -3.87 -6.29
N SER A 292 24.27 -3.44 -5.94
CA SER A 292 24.04 -2.30 -5.04
C SER A 292 23.62 -2.78 -3.66
N GLU A 293 23.81 -1.92 -2.65
CA GLU A 293 23.22 -2.17 -1.34
C GLU A 293 21.70 -2.10 -1.40
N ILE A 294 21.05 -2.85 -0.50
CA ILE A 294 19.62 -2.71 -0.28
C ILE A 294 19.38 -1.35 0.37
N SER A 295 18.75 -0.46 -0.38
CA SER A 295 18.46 0.89 0.09
C SER A 295 17.25 0.91 1.02
N ASP A 296 17.08 2.01 1.73
CA ASP A 296 15.91 2.18 2.59
C ASP A 296 14.64 2.34 1.74
N GLN A 297 14.75 2.86 0.52
CA GLN A 297 13.63 2.91 -0.44
C GLN A 297 13.16 1.50 -0.83
N ASP A 298 14.07 0.54 -1.00
CA ASP A 298 13.70 -0.86 -1.28
C ASP A 298 12.92 -1.46 -0.10
N ALA A 299 13.37 -1.18 1.13
CA ALA A 299 12.70 -1.61 2.35
C ALA A 299 11.32 -0.96 2.53
N HIS A 300 11.14 0.31 2.13
CA HIS A 300 9.85 0.99 2.16
C HIS A 300 8.86 0.40 1.17
N ILE A 301 9.28 0.19 -0.09
CA ILE A 301 8.42 -0.45 -1.10
C ILE A 301 8.00 -1.83 -0.59
N ALA A 302 8.95 -2.61 -0.05
CA ALA A 302 8.66 -3.89 0.58
C ALA A 302 7.67 -3.80 1.75
N GLY A 303 7.82 -2.80 2.62
CA GLY A 303 6.93 -2.54 3.75
C GLY A 303 5.51 -2.23 3.28
N PHE A 304 5.36 -1.37 2.27
CA PHE A 304 4.05 -1.05 1.69
C PHE A 304 3.36 -2.27 1.05
N VAL A 305 4.13 -3.13 0.36
CA VAL A 305 3.58 -4.40 -0.18
C VAL A 305 3.04 -5.29 0.95
N LEU A 306 3.76 -5.38 2.07
CA LEU A 306 3.31 -6.13 3.25
C LEU A 306 2.06 -5.51 3.89
N GLU A 307 2.02 -4.19 4.04
CA GLU A 307 0.89 -3.46 4.63
C GLU A 307 -0.39 -3.62 3.81
N THR A 308 -0.30 -3.42 2.49
CA THR A 308 -1.39 -3.65 1.55
C THR A 308 -1.82 -5.12 1.51
N GLY A 309 -0.92 -6.04 1.87
CA GLY A 309 -1.21 -7.46 2.01
C GLY A 309 -1.08 -8.23 0.69
N ARG A 310 -0.32 -7.71 -0.28
CA ARG A 310 -0.13 -8.39 -1.55
C ARG A 310 0.88 -9.52 -1.44
N ALA A 311 0.69 -10.54 -2.27
CA ALA A 311 1.70 -11.58 -2.41
C ALA A 311 3.01 -10.99 -2.95
N LEU A 312 4.14 -11.48 -2.48
CA LEU A 312 5.46 -10.91 -2.79
C LEU A 312 6.46 -12.00 -3.18
N VAL A 313 7.17 -11.71 -4.27
CA VAL A 313 8.37 -12.43 -4.69
C VAL A 313 9.50 -11.42 -4.82
N VAL A 314 10.69 -11.75 -4.30
CA VAL A 314 11.87 -10.87 -4.41
C VAL A 314 12.79 -11.40 -5.50
N ALA A 315 13.15 -10.53 -6.45
CA ALA A 315 14.10 -10.82 -7.50
C ALA A 315 15.39 -10.02 -7.26
N LEU A 316 16.47 -10.70 -6.83
CA LEU A 316 17.82 -10.14 -6.85
C LEU A 316 18.34 -10.20 -8.29
N ASN A 317 18.24 -9.08 -9.01
CA ASN A 317 18.60 -8.98 -10.42
C ASN A 317 20.06 -8.55 -10.61
N LYS A 318 20.58 -8.71 -11.83
CA LYS A 318 22.01 -8.51 -12.16
C LYS A 318 22.92 -9.44 -11.36
N TRP A 319 22.44 -10.66 -11.09
CA TRP A 319 23.21 -11.66 -10.35
C TRP A 319 24.43 -12.18 -11.12
N ASP A 320 24.44 -11.97 -12.44
CA ASP A 320 25.60 -12.18 -13.28
C ASP A 320 26.78 -11.28 -12.86
N GLY A 321 27.99 -11.81 -12.97
CA GLY A 321 29.22 -11.07 -12.70
C GLY A 321 29.58 -10.85 -11.22
N LEU A 322 28.75 -11.30 -10.28
CA LEU A 322 29.08 -11.20 -8.85
C LEU A 322 30.08 -12.28 -8.41
N ASP A 323 31.08 -11.88 -7.65
CA ASP A 323 31.99 -12.77 -6.91
C ASP A 323 31.32 -13.34 -5.63
N GLU A 324 32.02 -14.20 -4.90
CA GLU A 324 31.49 -14.85 -3.70
C GLU A 324 31.25 -13.87 -2.54
N ASP A 325 32.17 -12.92 -2.33
CA ASP A 325 32.08 -11.92 -1.26
C ASP A 325 30.89 -10.98 -1.46
N GLN A 326 30.66 -10.53 -2.70
CA GLN A 326 29.51 -9.71 -3.07
C GLN A 326 28.20 -10.46 -2.87
N ARG A 327 28.13 -11.74 -3.26
CA ARG A 327 26.93 -12.58 -3.06
C ARG A 327 26.61 -12.75 -1.58
N ASP A 328 27.62 -12.94 -0.74
CA ASP A 328 27.42 -13.12 0.69
C ASP A 328 27.11 -11.82 1.41
N ARG A 329 27.66 -10.70 0.95
CA ARG A 329 27.26 -9.36 1.41
C ARG A 329 25.78 -9.10 1.15
N ILE A 330 25.29 -9.25 -0.09
CA ILE A 330 23.90 -8.92 -0.42
C ILE A 330 22.90 -9.84 0.29
N LYS A 331 23.23 -11.12 0.50
CA LYS A 331 22.41 -12.03 1.32
C LYS A 331 22.33 -11.57 2.78
N ARG A 332 23.45 -11.19 3.39
CA ARG A 332 23.46 -10.66 4.78
C ARG A 332 22.68 -9.35 4.88
N GLU A 333 22.77 -8.48 3.88
CA GLU A 333 21.96 -7.27 3.84
C GLU A 333 20.47 -7.58 3.72
N PHE A 334 20.10 -8.54 2.89
CA PHE A 334 18.72 -9.02 2.76
C PHE A 334 18.18 -9.52 4.10
N ASP A 335 18.91 -10.41 4.77
CA ASP A 335 18.52 -10.96 6.08
C ASP A 335 18.46 -9.89 7.18
N ARG A 336 19.27 -8.83 7.09
CA ARG A 336 19.27 -7.73 8.05
C ARG A 336 18.14 -6.74 7.81
N LYS A 337 17.98 -6.25 6.57
CA LYS A 337 17.06 -5.16 6.24
C LYS A 337 15.66 -5.64 5.89
N LEU A 338 15.52 -6.82 5.28
CA LEU A 338 14.25 -7.33 4.75
C LEU A 338 13.77 -8.60 5.47
N ARG A 339 14.23 -8.84 6.71
CA ARG A 339 13.83 -9.99 7.53
C ARG A 339 12.31 -10.15 7.70
N PHE A 340 11.60 -9.02 7.73
CA PHE A 340 10.14 -8.99 7.84
C PHE A 340 9.45 -9.64 6.63
N LEU A 341 10.15 -9.81 5.51
CA LEU A 341 9.69 -10.51 4.31
C LEU A 341 9.99 -12.02 4.33
N SER A 342 10.14 -12.64 5.51
CA SER A 342 10.42 -14.08 5.64
C SER A 342 9.40 -15.01 4.94
N PHE A 343 8.20 -14.52 4.64
CA PHE A 343 7.19 -15.24 3.87
C PHE A 343 7.44 -15.19 2.35
N ALA A 344 8.20 -14.22 1.84
CA ALA A 344 8.45 -14.03 0.42
C ALA A 344 9.57 -14.96 -0.06
N THR A 345 9.43 -15.47 -1.28
CA THR A 345 10.50 -16.26 -1.92
C THR A 345 11.48 -15.30 -2.58
N MET A 346 12.76 -15.41 -2.22
CA MET A 346 13.85 -14.66 -2.86
C MET A 346 14.53 -15.52 -3.92
N LEU A 347 14.66 -14.97 -5.12
CA LEU A 347 15.26 -15.62 -6.27
C LEU A 347 16.30 -14.72 -6.93
N THR A 348 17.34 -15.34 -7.46
CA THR A 348 18.39 -14.65 -8.19
C THR A 348 18.10 -14.68 -9.69
N THR A 349 18.31 -13.55 -10.35
CA THR A 349 17.95 -13.36 -11.76
C THR A 349 19.00 -12.55 -12.50
N SER A 350 19.04 -12.76 -13.82
CA SER A 350 19.70 -11.86 -14.75
C SER A 350 18.73 -11.60 -15.89
N ALA A 351 18.01 -10.48 -15.81
CA ALA A 351 17.06 -10.09 -16.85
C ALA A 351 17.75 -9.92 -18.21
N LEU A 352 18.97 -9.35 -18.21
CA LEU A 352 19.76 -9.13 -19.43
C LEU A 352 20.10 -10.45 -20.13
N HIS A 353 20.53 -11.46 -19.38
CA HIS A 353 20.89 -12.78 -19.92
C HIS A 353 19.73 -13.78 -19.90
N ARG A 354 18.52 -13.35 -19.53
CA ARG A 354 17.30 -14.17 -19.43
C ARG A 354 17.45 -15.39 -18.51
N ARG A 355 18.25 -15.28 -17.45
CA ARG A 355 18.47 -16.35 -16.45
C ARG A 355 17.60 -16.13 -15.22
N GLY A 356 17.06 -17.20 -14.65
CA GLY A 356 16.23 -17.15 -13.44
C GLY A 356 14.79 -16.68 -13.63
N ILE A 357 14.39 -16.27 -14.85
CA ILE A 357 13.03 -15.80 -15.14
C ILE A 357 11.98 -16.92 -15.01
N GLY A 358 12.28 -18.13 -15.49
CA GLY A 358 11.37 -19.28 -15.34
C GLY A 358 11.06 -19.61 -13.87
N PRO A 359 12.07 -19.83 -13.01
CA PRO A 359 11.87 -19.96 -11.57
C PRO A 359 11.13 -18.78 -10.92
N LEU A 360 11.42 -17.54 -11.35
CA LEU A 360 10.72 -16.35 -10.87
C LEU A 360 9.21 -16.42 -11.14
N MET A 361 8.81 -16.74 -12.37
CA MET A 361 7.39 -16.84 -12.71
C MET A 361 6.70 -18.01 -12.01
N LYS A 362 7.39 -19.14 -11.80
CA LYS A 362 6.85 -20.24 -10.98
C LYS A 362 6.61 -19.82 -9.52
N ALA A 363 7.49 -18.98 -8.96
CA ALA A 363 7.28 -18.44 -7.63
C ALA A 363 6.13 -17.43 -7.58
N VAL A 364 5.95 -16.61 -8.62
CA VAL A 364 4.77 -15.74 -8.77
C VAL A 364 3.48 -16.56 -8.77
N ASP A 365 3.46 -17.65 -9.55
CA ASP A 365 2.32 -18.56 -9.62
C ASP A 365 1.99 -19.22 -8.28
N ALA A 366 3.02 -19.64 -7.55
CA ALA A 366 2.88 -20.25 -6.23
C ALA A 366 2.41 -19.24 -5.18
N ALA A 367 2.94 -18.01 -5.22
CA ALA A 367 2.56 -16.92 -4.32
C ALA A 367 1.10 -16.52 -4.54
N HIS A 368 0.65 -16.44 -5.80
CA HIS A 368 -0.75 -16.24 -6.14
C HIS A 368 -1.64 -17.37 -5.60
N ALA A 369 -1.28 -18.62 -5.86
CA ALA A 369 -2.04 -19.78 -5.38
C ALA A 369 -2.13 -19.81 -3.85
N ALA A 370 -1.07 -19.41 -3.14
CA ALA A 370 -1.05 -19.27 -1.69
C ALA A 370 -1.97 -18.13 -1.20
N ALA A 371 -1.97 -16.99 -1.89
CA ALA A 371 -2.78 -15.82 -1.52
C ALA A 371 -4.30 -16.08 -1.64
N PHE A 372 -4.70 -16.90 -2.62
CA PHE A 372 -6.10 -17.30 -2.87
C PHE A 372 -6.41 -18.72 -2.37
N ALA A 373 -5.59 -19.27 -1.47
CA ALA A 373 -5.80 -20.61 -0.95
C ALA A 373 -7.10 -20.67 -0.12
N LYS A 374 -7.94 -21.67 -0.39
CA LYS A 374 -9.11 -21.99 0.44
C LYS A 374 -8.65 -22.74 1.70
N LEU A 375 -8.86 -22.14 2.87
CA LEU A 375 -8.45 -22.68 4.16
C LEU A 375 -9.67 -23.26 4.86
N SER A 376 -9.78 -24.59 4.92
CA SER A 376 -10.96 -25.22 5.52
C SER A 376 -11.03 -24.99 7.04
N THR A 377 -12.19 -24.54 7.52
CA THR A 377 -12.47 -24.29 8.95
C THR A 377 -12.11 -25.49 9.86
N PRO A 378 -12.42 -26.75 9.51
CA PRO A 378 -12.04 -27.89 10.36
C PRO A 378 -10.53 -28.07 10.47
N LYS A 379 -9.78 -27.85 9.38
CA LYS A 379 -8.32 -27.94 9.39
C LYS A 379 -7.71 -26.76 10.16
N LEU A 380 -8.21 -25.54 9.95
CA LEU A 380 -7.78 -24.35 10.68
C LEU A 380 -7.95 -24.52 12.19
N THR A 381 -9.14 -24.96 12.61
CA THR A 381 -9.44 -25.17 14.03
C THR A 381 -8.57 -26.27 14.64
N ARG A 382 -8.31 -27.36 13.91
CA ARG A 382 -7.41 -28.42 14.38
C ARG A 382 -5.97 -27.93 14.55
N GLU A 383 -5.46 -27.19 13.57
CA GLU A 383 -4.11 -26.61 13.64
C GLU A 383 -3.99 -25.57 14.76
N LEU A 384 -5.03 -24.76 14.98
CA LEU A 384 -5.11 -23.82 16.11
C LEU A 384 -5.01 -24.57 17.44
N GLN A 385 -5.83 -25.60 17.63
CA GLN A 385 -5.85 -26.39 18.87
C GLN A 385 -4.50 -27.06 19.12
N ALA A 386 -3.90 -27.67 18.09
CA ALA A 386 -2.57 -28.27 18.19
C ALA A 386 -1.48 -27.24 18.53
N ALA A 387 -1.55 -26.03 17.97
CA ALA A 387 -0.61 -24.95 18.29
C ALA A 387 -0.78 -24.45 19.74
N VAL A 388 -2.02 -24.31 20.22
CA VAL A 388 -2.32 -23.91 21.60
C VAL A 388 -1.89 -24.98 22.62
N GLU A 389 -2.06 -26.26 22.28
CA GLU A 389 -1.62 -27.38 23.11
C GLU A 389 -0.09 -27.44 23.20
N GLN A 390 0.59 -27.27 22.07
CA GLN A 390 2.05 -27.23 22.01
C GLN A 390 2.62 -26.03 22.78
N GLN A 391 2.03 -24.86 22.60
CA GLN A 391 2.44 -23.63 23.27
C GLN A 391 1.22 -22.82 23.69
N PRO A 392 0.83 -22.88 24.97
CA PRO A 392 -0.31 -22.11 25.47
C PRO A 392 -0.08 -20.60 25.38
N PRO A 393 -1.13 -19.79 25.12
CA PRO A 393 -0.99 -18.35 25.13
C PRO A 393 -0.59 -17.84 26.53
N PRO A 394 0.27 -16.80 26.59
CA PRO A 394 0.65 -16.20 27.87
C PRO A 394 -0.59 -15.62 28.56
N ARG A 395 -0.57 -15.60 29.90
CA ARG A 395 -1.63 -14.97 30.69
C ARG A 395 -1.48 -13.44 30.60
N LYS A 396 -2.61 -12.73 30.56
CA LYS A 396 -2.64 -11.27 30.75
C LYS A 396 -3.45 -10.98 32.01
N GLY A 397 -2.75 -10.61 33.08
CA GLY A 397 -3.33 -10.55 34.42
C GLY A 397 -3.79 -11.94 34.90
N ILE A 398 -5.03 -12.03 35.36
CA ILE A 398 -5.59 -13.27 35.94
C ILE A 398 -6.07 -14.24 34.86
N PHE A 399 -6.45 -13.74 33.69
CA PHE A 399 -7.08 -14.54 32.63
C PHE A 399 -6.07 -15.02 31.58
N ARG A 400 -6.27 -16.27 31.12
CA ARG A 400 -5.59 -16.81 29.94
C ARG A 400 -6.53 -16.69 28.73
N PRO A 401 -6.09 -16.12 27.60
CA PRO A 401 -6.88 -16.14 26.38
C PRO A 401 -7.28 -17.57 26.00
N LYS A 402 -8.55 -17.79 25.70
CA LYS A 402 -9.07 -19.11 25.27
C LYS A 402 -9.52 -19.00 23.83
N MET A 403 -8.77 -19.64 22.93
CA MET A 403 -9.07 -19.73 21.52
C MET A 403 -9.90 -21.00 21.27
N ARG A 404 -11.08 -20.87 20.69
CA ARG A 404 -12.06 -21.97 20.53
C ARG A 404 -12.03 -22.58 19.13
N TYR A 405 -12.13 -21.73 18.11
CA TYR A 405 -12.13 -22.15 16.71
C TYR A 405 -11.60 -21.03 15.81
N ALA A 406 -11.24 -21.39 14.58
CA ALA A 406 -10.79 -20.45 13.56
C ALA A 406 -11.42 -20.77 12.20
N HIS A 407 -11.75 -19.72 11.45
CA HIS A 407 -12.25 -19.81 10.09
C HIS A 407 -11.53 -18.79 9.18
N GLN A 408 -11.67 -18.97 7.87
CA GLN A 408 -11.13 -18.03 6.88
C GLN A 408 -12.10 -16.85 6.73
N GLY A 409 -11.62 -15.63 6.97
CA GLY A 409 -12.38 -14.39 6.78
C GLY A 409 -12.04 -13.65 5.49
N GLY A 410 -11.06 -14.10 4.71
CA GLY A 410 -10.68 -13.41 3.47
C GLY A 410 -9.53 -14.07 2.73
N GLN A 411 -9.26 -13.55 1.52
CA GLN A 411 -8.19 -13.97 0.61
C GLN A 411 -7.45 -12.75 0.04
N ASN A 412 -6.21 -12.96 -0.39
CA ASN A 412 -5.33 -11.94 -0.98
C ASN A 412 -5.24 -10.63 -0.15
N PRO A 413 -4.74 -10.69 1.10
CA PRO A 413 -4.09 -11.84 1.74
C PRO A 413 -5.06 -12.78 2.47
N PRO A 414 -4.68 -14.05 2.72
CA PRO A 414 -5.43 -14.92 3.60
C PRO A 414 -5.62 -14.26 4.99
N LEU A 415 -6.88 -14.16 5.41
CA LEU A 415 -7.28 -13.67 6.73
C LEU A 415 -7.87 -14.84 7.52
N ILE A 416 -7.31 -15.12 8.69
CA ILE A 416 -7.83 -16.11 9.63
C ILE A 416 -8.47 -15.38 10.80
N ILE A 417 -9.75 -15.64 11.04
CA ILE A 417 -10.48 -15.10 12.18
C ILE A 417 -10.51 -16.16 13.28
N VAL A 418 -9.94 -15.82 14.43
CA VAL A 418 -9.87 -16.68 15.62
C VAL A 418 -10.91 -16.20 16.63
N HIS A 419 -11.81 -17.10 17.03
CA HIS A 419 -12.86 -16.81 18.01
C HIS A 419 -12.54 -17.39 19.37
N GLY A 420 -12.99 -16.69 20.42
CA GLY A 420 -12.66 -17.06 21.78
C GLY A 420 -13.07 -16.06 22.83
N SER A 421 -12.47 -16.18 24.01
CA SER A 421 -12.67 -15.29 25.15
C SER A 421 -11.35 -14.71 25.63
N GLY A 422 -11.34 -13.41 25.95
CA GLY A 422 -10.14 -12.70 26.43
C GLY A 422 -9.04 -12.61 25.39
N LEU A 423 -9.40 -12.53 24.10
CA LEU A 423 -8.43 -12.51 23.01
C LEU A 423 -7.69 -11.16 22.88
N ASP A 424 -8.23 -10.10 23.48
CA ASP A 424 -7.54 -8.81 23.65
C ASP A 424 -6.26 -8.93 24.51
N GLY A 425 -6.10 -10.10 25.16
CA GLY A 425 -4.91 -10.47 25.90
C GLY A 425 -3.83 -11.20 25.11
N VAL A 426 -4.04 -11.49 23.84
CA VAL A 426 -3.04 -12.16 23.00
C VAL A 426 -1.92 -11.19 22.63
N SER A 427 -0.67 -11.57 22.89
CA SER A 427 0.49 -10.75 22.53
C SER A 427 0.81 -10.84 21.05
N SER A 428 1.42 -9.79 20.50
CA SER A 428 1.90 -9.78 19.09
C SER A 428 2.91 -10.90 18.81
N SER A 429 3.72 -11.28 19.80
CA SER A 429 4.63 -12.43 19.69
C SER A 429 3.90 -13.76 19.52
N TYR A 430 2.76 -13.94 20.20
CA TYR A 430 1.96 -15.15 20.07
C TYR A 430 1.20 -15.18 18.73
N SER A 431 0.71 -14.03 18.26
CA SER A 431 0.15 -13.92 16.90
C SER A 431 1.16 -14.34 15.83
N ARG A 432 2.42 -13.85 15.91
CA ARG A 432 3.49 -14.26 14.98
C ARG A 432 3.80 -15.76 15.05
N TYR A 433 3.72 -16.36 16.23
CA TYR A 433 3.84 -17.81 16.40
C TYR A 433 2.72 -18.54 15.63
N LEU A 434 1.47 -18.14 15.83
CA LEU A 434 0.33 -18.72 15.12
C LEU A 434 0.42 -18.50 13.60
N GLU A 435 0.83 -17.31 13.16
CA GLU A 435 1.05 -17.00 11.75
C GLU A 435 2.06 -17.99 11.13
N GLY A 436 3.20 -18.22 11.79
CA GLY A 436 4.20 -19.18 11.34
C GLY A 436 3.68 -20.63 11.28
N ARG A 437 2.87 -21.03 12.27
CA ARG A 437 2.22 -22.35 12.31
C ARG A 437 1.25 -22.53 11.14
N PHE A 438 0.31 -21.61 10.95
CA PHE A 438 -0.65 -21.66 9.86
C PHE A 438 0.02 -21.58 8.49
N ARG A 439 1.00 -20.69 8.31
CA ARG A 439 1.76 -20.56 7.06
C ARG A 439 2.39 -21.89 6.65
N THR A 440 2.97 -22.61 7.61
CA THR A 440 3.58 -23.92 7.37
C THR A 440 2.51 -24.99 7.05
N ALA A 441 1.46 -25.08 7.87
CA ALA A 441 0.40 -26.10 7.73
C ALA A 441 -0.42 -25.99 6.43
N PHE A 442 -0.54 -24.76 5.91
CA PHE A 442 -1.28 -24.46 4.68
C PHE A 442 -0.38 -24.11 3.48
N LYS A 443 0.95 -24.19 3.64
CA LYS A 443 1.94 -23.91 2.58
C LYS A 443 1.76 -22.51 1.95
N LEU A 444 1.52 -21.50 2.79
CA LEU A 444 1.24 -20.13 2.37
C LEU A 444 2.51 -19.32 2.06
N GLN A 445 3.48 -19.94 1.40
CA GLN A 445 4.71 -19.26 1.00
C GLN A 445 4.41 -18.25 -0.11
N GLY A 446 4.99 -17.05 -0.01
CA GLY A 446 4.82 -15.97 -0.98
C GLY A 446 3.68 -14.99 -0.66
N THR A 447 2.86 -15.25 0.37
CA THR A 447 1.79 -14.33 0.79
C THR A 447 1.94 -13.97 2.28
N PRO A 448 1.66 -12.71 2.67
CA PRO A 448 1.45 -12.38 4.06
C PRO A 448 0.17 -13.07 4.57
N LEU A 449 0.11 -13.32 5.87
CA LEU A 449 -1.03 -13.94 6.55
C LEU A 449 -1.51 -12.97 7.63
N ARG A 450 -2.81 -12.69 7.68
CA ARG A 450 -3.42 -11.87 8.73
C ARG A 450 -4.20 -12.75 9.70
N ILE A 451 -4.09 -12.45 10.99
CA ILE A 451 -4.92 -13.07 12.04
C ILE A 451 -5.70 -11.97 12.74
N GLU A 452 -7.02 -12.10 12.74
CA GLU A 452 -7.92 -11.27 13.53
C GLU A 452 -8.49 -12.08 14.69
N TYR A 453 -8.68 -11.42 15.82
CA TYR A 453 -9.25 -12.02 17.01
C TYR A 453 -10.63 -11.43 17.27
N ARG A 454 -11.66 -12.28 17.29
CA ARG A 454 -13.02 -11.89 17.65
C ARG A 454 -13.38 -12.47 19.02
N SER A 455 -13.37 -11.61 20.04
CA SER A 455 -13.85 -11.96 21.39
C SER A 455 -15.37 -11.97 21.41
N SER A 456 -15.99 -13.01 21.97
CA SER A 456 -17.43 -12.97 22.26
C SER A 456 -17.72 -11.85 23.28
N ARG A 457 -18.65 -10.95 22.95
CA ARG A 457 -19.13 -9.90 23.87
C ARG A 457 -19.60 -10.57 25.16
N ASN A 458 -19.09 -10.13 26.31
CA ASN A 458 -19.51 -10.66 27.59
C ASN A 458 -20.86 -10.01 27.96
N PRO A 459 -22.00 -10.74 27.93
CA PRO A 459 -23.32 -10.14 28.12
C PRO A 459 -23.62 -9.69 29.56
N TYR A 460 -22.64 -9.78 30.46
CA TYR A 460 -22.75 -9.40 31.87
C TYR A 460 -21.91 -8.17 32.25
N VAL A 461 -21.40 -7.44 31.25
CA VAL A 461 -20.61 -6.21 31.45
C VAL A 461 -21.25 -5.13 30.57
N ASP A 462 -22.35 -4.56 31.05
CA ASP A 462 -22.84 -3.23 30.68
C ASP A 462 -22.85 -2.36 31.95
#